data_AF-A0A1B6IS04-F1
#
_entry.id   AF-A0A1B6IS04-F1
#
_cell.length_a   1.000
_cell.length_b   1.000
_cell.length_c   1.000
_cell.angle_alpha   90.00
_cell.angle_beta   90.00
_cell.angle_gamma   90.00
#
_symmetry.space_group_name_H-M   'P 1'
#
loop_
_entity.id
_entity.type
_entity.pdbx_description
1 polymer ?
#
loop_
_entity_poly.entity_id
_entity_poly.type
_entity_poly.pdbx_seq_one_letter_code
_entity_poly.pdbx_strand_id
1 'polypeptide(L)'
;METSELRNLYECERNRLNTLCDKWQKVLDKTPTKSINDENRGKIMAVLGQTRLLLSKKMKQFEGLLSDSNNDSEFTHPPITLQDLEGFWELVMIQVNEMYIKFKSLEEGNVPGEGNRVHTPKNRASPMPRYR
;
A
#
# COMPACT_ATOMS: atom_id res chain seq x y z
N MET A 1 14.14 -3.34 15.78
CA MET A 1 13.47 -2.02 15.63
C MET A 1 12.43 -1.92 16.73
N GLU A 2 12.13 -0.77 17.30
CA GLU A 2 11.01 -0.66 18.25
C GLU A 2 9.68 -0.45 17.50
N THR A 3 8.54 -0.80 18.11
CA THR A 3 7.20 -0.61 17.51
C THR A 3 6.91 0.86 17.16
N SER A 4 7.48 1.80 17.93
CA SER A 4 7.41 3.25 17.68
C SER A 4 8.17 3.67 16.42
N GLU A 5 9.35 3.10 16.16
CA GLU A 5 10.12 3.34 14.95
C GLU A 5 9.37 2.84 13.71
N LEU A 6 8.75 1.66 13.82
CA LEU A 6 7.94 1.07 12.76
C LEU A 6 6.71 1.93 12.43
N ARG A 7 6.08 2.52 13.46
CA ARG A 7 4.98 3.48 13.28
C ARG A 7 5.43 4.75 12.57
N ASN A 8 6.60 5.29 12.91
CA ASN A 8 7.15 6.46 12.23
C ASN A 8 7.44 6.17 10.75
N LEU A 9 8.04 5.01 10.44
CA LEU A 9 8.28 4.58 9.06
C LEU A 9 6.97 4.46 8.29
N TYR A 10 5.95 3.87 8.91
CA TYR A 10 4.61 3.77 8.33
C TYR A 10 4.02 5.14 7.96
N GLU A 11 4.03 6.10 8.89
CA GLU A 11 3.46 7.43 8.65
C GLU A 11 4.22 8.18 7.55
N CYS A 12 5.55 8.14 7.57
CA CYS A 12 6.40 8.70 6.53
C CYS A 12 6.04 8.14 5.14
N GLU A 13 5.92 6.83 5.05
CA GLU A 13 5.69 6.14 3.78
C GLU A 13 4.27 6.36 3.26
N ARG A 14 3.28 6.33 4.15
CA ARG A 14 1.89 6.70 3.84
C ARG A 14 1.80 8.14 3.30
N ASN A 15 2.49 9.09 3.93
CA ASN A 15 2.48 10.49 3.49
C ASN A 15 3.17 10.66 2.13
N ARG A 16 4.28 9.95 1.90
CA ARG A 16 5.01 9.99 0.63
C ARG A 16 4.18 9.46 -0.54
N LEU A 17 3.48 8.33 -0.35
CA LEU A 17 2.53 7.81 -1.35
C LEU A 17 1.35 8.74 -1.61
N ASN A 18 0.75 9.33 -0.57
CA ASN A 18 -0.33 10.32 -0.75
C ASN A 18 0.15 11.52 -1.57
N THR A 19 1.33 12.05 -1.25
CA THR A 19 1.94 13.18 -1.97
C THR A 19 2.17 12.84 -3.45
N LEU A 20 2.63 11.62 -3.75
CA LEU A 20 2.76 11.15 -5.14
C LEU A 20 1.40 11.05 -5.84
N CYS A 21 0.39 10.48 -5.18
CA CYS A 21 -0.95 10.43 -5.74
C CYS A 21 -1.47 11.84 -6.07
N ASP A 22 -1.29 12.80 -5.18
CA ASP A 22 -1.73 14.18 -5.40
C ASP A 22 -0.96 14.88 -6.52
N LYS A 23 0.36 14.65 -6.61
CA LYS A 23 1.21 15.15 -7.71
C LYS A 23 0.66 14.65 -9.05
N TRP A 24 0.47 13.34 -9.19
CA TRP A 24 0.04 12.73 -10.45
C TRP A 24 -1.43 12.98 -10.77
N GLN A 25 -2.30 13.12 -9.77
CA GLN A 25 -3.69 13.56 -9.99
C GLN A 25 -3.72 14.99 -10.57
N LYS A 26 -2.93 15.92 -10.02
CA LYS A 26 -2.82 17.28 -10.57
C LYS A 26 -2.29 17.29 -12.00
N VAL A 27 -1.36 16.40 -12.35
CA VAL A 27 -0.90 16.24 -13.74
C VAL A 27 -2.05 15.80 -14.64
N LEU A 28 -2.85 14.82 -14.20
CA LEU A 28 -4.00 14.33 -14.98
C LEU A 28 -5.07 15.41 -15.21
N ASP A 29 -5.32 16.23 -14.18
CA ASP A 29 -6.38 17.25 -14.15
C ASP A 29 -5.99 18.53 -14.91
N LYS A 30 -4.73 18.99 -14.76
CA LYS A 30 -4.25 20.24 -15.37
C LYS A 30 -3.77 20.08 -16.81
N THR A 31 -3.42 18.87 -17.22
CA THR A 31 -2.85 18.64 -18.55
C THR A 31 -3.96 18.37 -19.56
N PRO A 32 -4.13 19.22 -20.59
CA PRO A 32 -5.11 18.99 -21.64
C PRO A 32 -4.94 17.61 -22.27
N THR A 33 -6.05 16.98 -22.68
CA THR A 33 -6.05 15.66 -23.34
C THR A 33 -5.20 15.62 -24.61
N LYS A 34 -4.92 16.77 -25.24
CA LYS A 34 -4.04 16.88 -26.41
C LYS A 34 -2.54 16.77 -26.11
N SER A 35 -2.11 16.98 -24.86
CA SER A 35 -0.69 16.96 -24.47
C SER A 35 -0.21 15.63 -23.89
N ILE A 36 -1.12 14.78 -23.41
CA ILE A 36 -0.83 13.41 -22.96
C ILE A 36 -1.75 12.49 -23.75
N ASN A 37 -1.20 11.52 -24.50
CA ASN A 37 -2.02 10.56 -25.22
C ASN A 37 -2.91 9.75 -24.26
N ASP A 38 -4.01 9.20 -24.78
CA ASP A 38 -4.97 8.45 -23.95
C ASP A 38 -4.35 7.23 -23.27
N GLU A 39 -3.35 6.62 -23.91
CA GLU A 39 -2.60 5.48 -23.35
C GLU A 39 -1.86 5.87 -22.05
N ASN A 40 -1.13 6.99 -22.06
CA ASN A 40 -0.39 7.48 -20.91
C ASN A 40 -1.32 7.97 -19.81
N ARG A 41 -2.47 8.57 -20.17
CA ARG A 41 -3.53 8.90 -19.19
C ARG A 41 -4.06 7.64 -18.52
N GLY A 42 -4.33 6.59 -19.29
CA GLY A 42 -4.75 5.28 -18.79
C GLY A 42 -3.73 4.67 -17.81
N LYS A 43 -2.43 4.74 -18.15
CA LYS A 43 -1.35 4.28 -17.28
C LYS A 43 -1.29 5.07 -15.96
N ILE A 44 -1.36 6.40 -16.01
CA ILE A 44 -1.38 7.24 -14.80
C ILE A 44 -2.58 6.88 -13.91
N MET A 45 -3.78 6.76 -14.49
CA MET A 45 -4.99 6.38 -13.77
C MET A 45 -4.87 4.99 -13.14
N ALA A 46 -4.27 4.03 -13.84
CA ALA A 46 -4.04 2.68 -13.32
C ALA A 46 -3.09 2.68 -12.13
N VAL A 47 -1.95 3.38 -12.21
CA VAL A 47 -0.99 3.49 -11.10
C VAL A 47 -1.62 4.20 -9.91
N LEU A 48 -2.33 5.33 -10.13
CA LEU A 48 -3.07 6.02 -9.07
C LEU A 48 -4.09 5.12 -8.37
N GLY A 49 -4.84 4.32 -9.14
CA GLY A 49 -5.79 3.36 -8.60
C GLY A 49 -5.11 2.28 -7.76
N GLN A 50 -4.00 1.73 -8.24
CA GLN A 50 -3.22 0.73 -7.51
C GLN A 50 -2.65 1.29 -6.19
N THR A 51 -2.08 2.50 -6.22
CA THR A 51 -1.53 3.13 -5.01
C THR A 51 -2.63 3.47 -3.98
N ARG A 52 -3.78 4.00 -4.43
CA ARG A 52 -4.93 4.24 -3.55
C ARG A 52 -5.46 2.94 -2.94
N LEU A 53 -5.41 1.84 -3.69
CA LEU A 53 -5.78 0.52 -3.18
C LEU A 53 -4.80 0.02 -2.11
N LEU A 54 -3.50 0.22 -2.33
CA LEU A 54 -2.45 -0.11 -1.37
C LEU A 54 -2.65 0.67 -0.05
N LEU A 55 -2.90 1.98 -0.16
CA LEU A 55 -3.19 2.87 0.98
C LEU A 55 -4.46 2.45 1.74
N SER A 56 -5.57 2.24 1.04
CA SER A 56 -6.87 1.94 1.67
C SER A 56 -6.99 0.52 2.22
N LYS A 57 -6.17 -0.43 1.73
CA LYS A 57 -6.21 -1.84 2.16
C LYS A 57 -5.00 -2.23 2.98
N LYS A 58 -3.81 -2.29 2.39
CA LYS A 58 -2.62 -2.87 3.04
C LYS A 58 -2.07 -1.95 4.12
N MET A 59 -1.97 -0.65 3.85
CA MET A 59 -1.55 0.33 4.85
C MET A 59 -2.57 0.45 5.99
N LYS A 60 -3.87 0.35 5.69
CA LYS A 60 -4.91 0.34 6.74
C LYS A 60 -4.90 -0.94 7.58
N GLN A 61 -4.60 -2.10 6.97
CA GLN A 61 -4.40 -3.35 7.72
C GLN A 61 -3.22 -3.24 8.68
N PHE A 62 -2.11 -2.66 8.23
CA PHE A 62 -0.94 -2.45 9.08
C PHE A 62 -1.19 -1.50 10.25
N GLU A 63 -1.94 -0.42 10.02
CA GLU A 63 -2.39 0.50 11.07
C GLU A 63 -3.19 -0.21 12.18
N GLY A 64 -4.04 -1.17 11.78
CA GLY A 64 -4.76 -2.04 12.72
C GLY A 64 -3.80 -2.89 13.55
N LEU A 65 -2.83 -3.56 12.90
CA LEU A 65 -1.84 -4.38 13.59
C LEU A 65 -0.97 -3.58 14.58
N LEU A 66 -0.56 -2.36 14.22
CA LEU A 66 0.15 -1.44 15.12
C LEU A 66 -0.72 -0.99 16.31
N SER A 67 -2.03 -0.90 16.13
CA SER A 67 -2.96 -0.55 17.22
C SER A 67 -3.17 -1.74 18.15
N ASP A 68 -3.37 -2.93 17.57
CA ASP A 68 -3.58 -4.18 18.29
C ASP A 68 -2.33 -4.61 19.07
N SER A 69 -1.12 -4.35 18.57
CA SER A 69 0.13 -4.66 19.29
C SER A 69 0.33 -3.83 20.56
N ASN A 70 -0.37 -2.71 20.70
CA ASN A 70 -0.34 -1.87 21.91
C ASN A 70 -1.46 -2.24 22.91
N ASN A 71 -2.38 -3.14 22.52
CA ASN A 71 -3.45 -3.60 23.37
C ASN A 71 -3.05 -4.96 23.98
N ASP A 72 -2.70 -4.96 25.26
CA ASP A 72 -2.52 -6.18 26.08
C ASP A 72 -3.89 -6.84 26.37
N SER A 73 -4.67 -7.15 25.34
CA SER A 73 -5.92 -7.89 25.52
C SER A 73 -5.60 -9.37 25.70
N GLU A 74 -5.41 -9.77 26.96
CA GLU A 74 -4.93 -11.08 27.42
C GLU A 74 -5.84 -12.28 27.06
N PHE A 75 -6.99 -12.08 26.42
CA PHE A 75 -8.06 -13.09 26.39
C PHE A 75 -8.64 -13.46 25.02
N THR A 76 -8.17 -12.93 23.88
CA THR A 76 -8.91 -13.19 22.62
C THR A 76 -8.06 -13.55 21.40
N HIS A 77 -6.77 -13.18 21.34
CA HIS A 77 -5.90 -13.45 20.19
C HIS A 77 -4.46 -13.74 20.64
N PRO A 78 -3.66 -14.52 19.87
CA PRO A 78 -2.23 -14.61 20.12
C PRO A 78 -1.63 -13.20 20.08
N PRO A 79 -0.74 -12.84 21.03
CA PRO A 79 -0.11 -11.52 21.02
C PRO A 79 0.65 -11.33 19.71
N ILE A 80 0.43 -10.19 19.05
CA ILE A 80 1.16 -9.81 17.85
C ILE A 80 2.58 -9.46 18.29
N THR A 81 3.58 -10.21 17.80
CA THR A 81 4.97 -9.94 18.14
C THR A 81 5.52 -8.82 17.26
N LEU A 82 6.57 -8.15 17.74
CA LEU A 82 7.33 -7.19 16.94
C LEU A 82 7.81 -7.82 15.61
N GLN A 83 8.23 -9.08 15.64
CA GLN A 83 8.69 -9.80 14.45
C GLN A 83 7.56 -10.01 13.42
N ASP A 84 6.32 -10.26 13.87
CA ASP A 84 5.16 -10.36 12.98
C ASP A 84 4.87 -9.01 12.28
N LEU A 85 5.02 -7.90 13.03
CA LEU A 85 4.86 -6.55 12.49
C LEU A 85 5.96 -6.22 11.48
N GLU A 86 7.22 -6.48 11.82
CA GLU A 86 8.37 -6.28 10.92
C GLU A 86 8.18 -7.09 9.62
N GLY A 87 7.83 -8.37 9.72
CA GLY A 87 7.59 -9.22 8.56
C GLY A 87 6.42 -8.76 7.69
N PHE A 88 5.31 -8.32 8.28
CA PHE A 88 4.20 -7.74 7.50
C PHE A 88 4.62 -6.43 6.85
N TRP A 89 5.39 -5.60 7.55
CA TRP A 89 5.87 -4.32 7.04
C TRP A 89 6.81 -4.51 5.84
N GLU A 90 7.71 -5.47 5.89
CA GLU A 90 8.56 -5.83 4.75
C GLU A 90 7.73 -6.16 3.50
N LEU A 91 6.66 -6.96 3.67
CA LEU A 91 5.74 -7.30 2.58
C LEU A 91 4.97 -6.07 2.04
N VAL A 92 4.63 -5.11 2.90
CA VAL A 92 4.04 -3.83 2.47
C VAL A 92 5.08 -3.01 1.69
N MET A 93 6.30 -2.94 2.19
CA MET A 93 7.39 -2.19 1.58
C MET A 93 7.77 -2.70 0.19
N ILE A 94 7.64 -4.01 -0.08
CA ILE A 94 7.80 -4.56 -1.44
C ILE A 94 6.79 -3.91 -2.40
N GLN A 95 5.50 -3.89 -2.05
CA GLN A 95 4.46 -3.29 -2.90
C GLN A 95 4.61 -1.77 -3.01
N VAL A 96 5.04 -1.11 -1.94
CA VAL A 96 5.37 0.31 -1.93
C VAL A 96 6.49 0.62 -2.93
N ASN A 97 7.57 -0.15 -2.91
CA ASN A 97 8.70 -0.01 -3.83
C ASN A 97 8.27 -0.22 -5.28
N GLU A 98 7.38 -1.18 -5.55
CA GLU A 98 6.78 -1.34 -6.87
C GLU A 98 6.00 -0.10 -7.32
N MET A 99 5.27 0.57 -6.43
CA MET A 99 4.57 1.82 -6.77
C MET A 99 5.58 2.93 -7.10
N TYR A 100 6.68 3.04 -6.36
CA TYR A 100 7.73 4.03 -6.68
C TYR A 100 8.34 3.81 -8.06
N ILE A 101 8.64 2.56 -8.41
CA ILE A 101 9.17 2.23 -9.73
C ILE A 101 8.15 2.63 -10.80
N LYS A 102 6.87 2.28 -10.62
CA LYS A 102 5.80 2.66 -11.57
C LYS A 102 5.67 4.18 -11.72
N PHE A 103 5.71 4.94 -10.62
CA PHE A 103 5.64 6.40 -10.67
C PHE A 103 6.88 7.02 -11.32
N LYS A 104 8.07 6.51 -11.03
CA LYS A 104 9.31 6.97 -11.66
C LYS A 104 9.29 6.73 -13.16
N SER A 105 8.83 5.56 -13.58
CA SER A 105 8.66 5.26 -15.00
C SER A 105 7.65 6.16 -15.71
N LEU A 106 6.57 6.57 -15.03
CA LEU A 106 5.65 7.58 -15.57
C LEU A 106 6.37 8.92 -15.77
N GLU A 107 7.30 9.29 -14.88
CA GLU A 107 8.08 10.54 -14.96
C GLU A 107 9.12 10.49 -16.09
N GLU A 108 9.77 9.35 -16.30
CA GLU A 108 10.77 9.12 -17.34
C GLU A 108 10.15 8.86 -18.73
N GLY A 109 8.82 8.75 -18.82
CA GLY A 109 8.11 8.40 -20.05
C GLY A 109 8.38 6.97 -20.53
N ASN A 110 9.07 6.14 -19.72
CA ASN A 110 9.52 4.81 -20.08
C ASN A 110 8.75 3.78 -19.27
N VAL A 111 7.91 3.00 -19.95
CA VAL A 111 7.00 2.02 -19.35
C VAL A 111 7.82 0.88 -18.73
N PRO A 112 7.68 0.54 -17.44
CA PRO A 112 8.16 -0.75 -16.97
C PRO A 112 7.11 -1.76 -17.44
N GLY A 113 7.53 -2.63 -18.35
CA GLY A 113 6.70 -3.70 -18.90
C GLY A 113 5.91 -4.42 -17.81
N GLU A 114 4.64 -4.66 -18.11
CA GLU A 114 3.72 -5.44 -17.29
C GLU A 114 4.40 -6.72 -16.79
N GLY A 115 4.67 -6.80 -15.50
CA GLY A 115 5.44 -7.91 -14.94
C GLY A 115 5.20 -8.06 -13.46
N ASN A 116 3.95 -8.39 -13.10
CA ASN A 116 3.57 -9.40 -12.09
C ASN A 116 2.23 -9.07 -11.43
N ARG A 117 1.20 -9.76 -11.91
CA ARG A 117 0.07 -10.13 -11.07
C ARG A 117 0.57 -11.20 -10.09
N VAL A 118 0.96 -10.83 -8.88
CA VAL A 118 1.20 -11.83 -7.83
C VAL A 118 0.16 -11.68 -6.72
N HIS A 119 -0.76 -12.65 -6.76
CA HIS A 119 -1.44 -13.27 -5.64
C HIS A 119 -1.82 -12.37 -4.47
N THR A 120 -3.09 -11.96 -4.47
CA THR A 120 -3.82 -11.96 -3.20
C THR A 120 -3.77 -13.38 -2.63
N PRO A 121 -3.28 -13.61 -1.38
CA PRO A 121 -3.65 -14.81 -0.68
C PRO A 121 -5.17 -14.75 -0.49
N LYS A 122 -5.91 -15.56 -1.25
CA LYS A 122 -7.28 -15.93 -0.90
C LYS A 122 -7.18 -16.86 0.30
N ASN A 123 -6.94 -16.29 1.49
CA ASN A 123 -7.18 -17.00 2.72
C ASN A 123 -7.76 -16.04 3.75
N ARG A 124 -8.97 -15.57 3.44
CA ARG A 124 -9.88 -15.14 4.50
C ARG A 124 -10.46 -16.44 5.05
N ALA A 125 -9.75 -17.07 5.98
CA ALA A 125 -10.37 -18.09 6.82
C ALA A 125 -11.55 -17.39 7.51
N SER A 126 -12.77 -17.78 7.13
CA SER A 126 -13.96 -17.34 7.83
C SER A 126 -13.81 -17.72 9.32
N PRO A 127 -14.08 -16.81 10.26
CA PRO A 127 -14.16 -17.22 11.66
C PRO A 127 -15.24 -18.31 11.76
N MET A 128 -14.84 -19.49 12.25
CA MET A 128 -15.75 -20.58 12.55
C MET A 128 -16.88 -20.06 13.46
N PRO A 129 -18.16 -20.32 13.16
CA PRO A 129 -19.22 -20.10 14.12
C PRO A 129 -19.00 -21.08 15.27
N ARG A 130 -18.75 -20.57 16.49
CA ARG A 130 -18.87 -21.39 17.69
C ARG A 130 -20.36 -21.71 17.86
N TYR A 131 -20.75 -22.94 17.53
CA TYR A 131 -22.03 -23.45 18.00
C TYR A 131 -21.91 -23.75 19.50
N ARG A 132 -22.96 -23.35 20.21
CA ARG A 132 -23.20 -23.50 21.65
C ARG A 132 -22.88 -24.89 22.18
#